data_AF-A0A4U0ZM01-F1
#
_entry.id   AF-A0A4U0ZM01-F1
#
_cell.length_a   1.000
_cell.length_b   1.000
_cell.length_c   1.000
_cell.angle_alpha   90.00
_cell.angle_beta   90.00
_cell.angle_gamma   90.00
#
_symmetry.space_group_name_H-M   'P 1'
#
loop_
_entity.id
_entity.type
_entity.pdbx_description
1 polymer ?
#
loop_
_entity_poly.entity_id
_entity_poly.type
_entity_poly.pdbx_seq_one_letter_code
_entity_poly.pdbx_strand_id
1 'polypeptide(L)'
;MTAKTNDDKEIYKEQKIYMPYPGRFGRGKEMGRGPYEKSGLLRETSIPPLGRVHETFEITYPFEDAKSGKETRRELTADELTVSVVLWYVPFGEFDGNEVAFYEEEKKLDLKTEWIWR
;
A
#
# COMPACT_ATOMS: atom_id res chain seq x y z
N MET A 1 0.92 1.02 2.27
CA MET A 1 0.59 2.38 1.83
C MET A 1 -0.78 2.74 2.34
N THR A 2 -0.92 3.95 2.86
CA THR A 2 -2.21 4.49 3.33
C THR A 2 -2.39 5.90 2.78
N ALA A 3 -3.63 6.24 2.42
CA ALA A 3 -4.01 7.60 2.05
C ALA A 3 -5.10 8.10 2.99
N LYS A 4 -4.92 9.32 3.48
CA LYS A 4 -5.84 10.00 4.41
C LYS A 4 -6.25 11.36 3.86
N THR A 5 -7.47 11.79 4.14
CA THR A 5 -7.88 13.18 3.93
C THR A 5 -7.38 14.07 5.07
N ASN A 6 -7.50 15.40 4.94
CA ASN A 6 -7.16 16.33 6.02
C ASN A 6 -7.94 16.10 7.33
N ASP A 7 -9.11 15.48 7.25
CA ASP A 7 -9.91 15.08 8.43
C ASP A 7 -9.45 13.75 9.05
N ASP A 8 -8.22 13.29 8.72
CA ASP A 8 -7.63 12.02 9.15
C ASP A 8 -8.42 10.76 8.76
N LYS A 9 -9.40 10.89 7.85
CA LYS A 9 -10.19 9.75 7.36
C LYS A 9 -9.36 8.91 6.39
N GLU A 10 -9.13 7.65 6.74
CA GLU A 10 -8.49 6.67 5.85
C GLU A 10 -9.43 6.36 4.67
N ILE A 11 -9.01 6.73 3.47
CA ILE A 11 -9.75 6.48 2.23
C ILE A 11 -9.20 5.28 1.45
N TYR A 12 -7.94 4.92 1.70
CA TYR A 12 -7.28 3.85 1.00
C TYR A 12 -6.18 3.22 1.85
N LYS A 13 -6.11 1.89 1.81
CA LYS A 13 -5.07 1.10 2.45
C LYS A 13 -4.77 -0.12 1.61
N GLU A 14 -3.52 -0.22 1.18
CA GLU A 14 -3.00 -1.42 0.52
C GLU A 14 -1.68 -1.83 1.17
N GLN A 15 -1.49 -3.15 1.30
CA GLN A 15 -0.28 -3.74 1.86
C GLN A 15 0.20 -4.84 0.93
N LYS A 16 1.52 -4.85 0.70
CA LYS A 16 2.20 -5.88 -0.08
C LYS A 16 3.31 -6.49 0.74
N ILE A 17 3.44 -7.81 0.67
CA ILE A 17 4.42 -8.58 1.43
C ILE A 17 5.51 -9.07 0.47
N TYR A 18 6.76 -8.77 0.79
CA TYR A 18 7.93 -9.21 0.05
C TYR A 18 8.58 -10.39 0.76
N MET A 19 8.34 -11.60 0.27
CA MET A 19 8.92 -12.81 0.87
C MET A 19 9.04 -13.95 -0.13
N PRO A 20 10.03 -14.84 0.03
CA PRO A 20 10.04 -16.11 -0.69
C PRO A 20 8.83 -16.95 -0.26
N TYR A 21 8.04 -17.42 -1.21
CA TYR A 21 6.92 -18.34 -0.97
C TYR A 21 7.42 -19.78 -0.97
N PRO A 22 7.48 -20.44 0.21
CA PRO A 22 7.86 -21.84 0.28
C PRO A 22 6.75 -22.76 -0.24
N GLY A 23 7.10 -23.91 -0.82
CA GLY A 23 6.15 -24.84 -1.40
C GLY A 23 5.23 -25.49 -0.37
N ARG A 24 5.76 -25.77 0.80
CA ARG A 24 5.02 -26.41 1.90
C ARG A 24 4.07 -25.45 2.62
N PHE A 25 4.44 -24.17 2.75
CA PHE A 25 3.69 -23.17 3.52
C PHE A 25 3.09 -22.03 2.67
N GLY A 26 3.26 -22.07 1.35
CA GLY A 26 2.82 -21.00 0.43
C GLY A 26 1.29 -20.86 0.27
N ARG A 27 0.49 -21.73 0.87
CA ARG A 27 -0.99 -21.67 0.88
C ARG A 27 -1.59 -21.48 2.28
N GLY A 28 -0.77 -21.30 3.33
CA GLY A 28 -1.23 -21.15 4.71
C GLY A 28 -0.97 -19.76 5.30
N LYS A 29 -1.43 -19.54 6.54
CA LYS A 29 -1.07 -18.35 7.35
C LYS A 29 0.27 -18.50 8.07
N GLU A 30 0.81 -19.71 8.10
CA GLU A 30 2.04 -20.02 8.80
C GLU A 30 3.27 -19.76 7.94
N MET A 31 4.27 -19.15 8.53
CA MET A 31 5.55 -18.85 7.90
C MET A 31 6.49 -20.04 8.07
N GLY A 32 7.03 -20.57 6.96
CA GLY A 32 8.14 -21.52 7.01
C GLY A 32 9.41 -20.81 7.53
N ARG A 33 9.97 -21.30 8.64
CA ARG A 33 11.02 -20.67 9.44
C ARG A 33 12.42 -21.23 9.16
N GLY A 34 12.53 -22.42 8.57
CA GLY A 34 13.81 -23.07 8.26
C GLY A 34 14.09 -23.30 6.76
N PRO A 35 15.36 -23.52 6.35
CA PRO A 35 15.71 -23.92 4.99
C PRO A 35 14.96 -25.17 4.51
N TYR A 36 14.71 -26.12 5.41
CA TYR A 36 13.93 -27.33 5.13
C TYR A 36 12.44 -27.03 4.89
N GLU A 37 11.90 -26.04 5.59
CA GLU A 37 10.51 -25.59 5.48
C GLU A 37 10.27 -24.72 4.24
N LYS A 38 11.34 -24.18 3.66
CA LYS A 38 11.35 -23.47 2.38
C LYS A 38 11.88 -24.30 1.21
N SER A 39 11.84 -25.63 1.34
CA SER A 39 12.16 -26.53 0.23
C SER A 39 11.04 -26.46 -0.84
N GLY A 40 11.45 -26.28 -2.10
CA GLY A 40 10.54 -26.07 -3.24
C GLY A 40 9.94 -24.67 -3.25
N LEU A 41 10.64 -23.67 -3.79
CA LEU A 41 10.13 -22.31 -3.92
C LEU A 41 8.96 -22.28 -4.93
N LEU A 42 7.78 -21.81 -4.53
CA LEU A 42 6.66 -21.61 -5.46
C LEU A 42 6.76 -20.28 -6.19
N ARG A 43 7.21 -19.24 -5.48
CA ARG A 43 7.34 -17.89 -6.03
C ARG A 43 8.36 -17.09 -5.22
N GLU A 44 9.20 -16.33 -5.89
CA GLU A 44 10.08 -15.35 -5.26
C GLU A 44 9.45 -13.96 -5.40
N THR A 45 9.11 -13.31 -4.29
CA THR A 45 8.72 -11.89 -4.29
C THR A 45 9.57 -11.06 -3.33
N SER A 46 10.68 -11.58 -2.81
CA SER A 46 11.56 -10.77 -1.97
C SER A 46 12.27 -9.66 -2.77
N ILE A 47 12.71 -8.64 -2.04
CA ILE A 47 13.53 -7.56 -2.59
C ILE A 47 14.99 -8.03 -2.52
N PRO A 48 15.68 -8.24 -3.66
CA PRO A 48 17.07 -8.68 -3.63
C PRO A 48 17.99 -7.57 -3.10
N PRO A 49 19.17 -7.91 -2.56
CA PRO A 49 20.14 -6.93 -2.11
C PRO A 49 20.48 -5.92 -3.21
N LEU A 50 20.40 -4.63 -2.91
CA LEU A 50 20.63 -3.52 -3.85
C LEU A 50 19.66 -3.48 -5.06
N GLY A 51 18.65 -4.35 -5.07
CA GLY A 51 17.59 -4.33 -6.06
C GLY A 51 16.62 -3.18 -5.80
N ARG A 52 16.18 -2.52 -6.88
CA ARG A 52 15.10 -1.54 -6.83
C ARG A 52 13.82 -2.18 -7.33
N VAL A 53 12.76 -2.08 -6.54
CA VAL A 53 11.41 -2.50 -6.94
C VAL A 53 10.56 -1.25 -7.09
N HIS A 54 9.87 -1.15 -8.22
CA HIS A 54 8.89 -0.10 -8.48
C HIS A 54 7.50 -0.69 -8.26
N GLU A 55 6.74 -0.09 -7.35
CA GLU A 55 5.33 -0.42 -7.14
C GLU A 55 4.47 0.78 -7.51
N THR A 56 3.40 0.50 -8.23
CA THR A 56 2.39 1.49 -8.60
C THR A 56 1.14 1.19 -7.80
N PHE A 57 0.67 2.20 -7.07
CA PHE A 57 -0.59 2.15 -6.33
C PHE A 57 -1.58 3.09 -7.01
N GLU A 58 -2.78 2.61 -7.28
CA GLU A 58 -3.85 3.40 -7.88
C GLU A 58 -4.85 3.79 -6.80
N ILE A 59 -5.00 5.10 -6.57
CA ILE A 59 -5.91 5.66 -5.57
C ILE A 59 -7.02 6.40 -6.29
N THR A 60 -8.26 6.07 -5.97
CA THR A 60 -9.40 6.86 -6.43
C THR A 60 -9.65 7.98 -5.42
N TYR A 61 -9.70 9.23 -5.89
CA TYR A 61 -10.08 10.34 -5.03
C TYR A 61 -11.53 10.22 -4.58
N PRO A 62 -11.85 10.59 -3.32
CA PRO A 62 -13.22 10.51 -2.81
C PRO A 62 -14.12 11.50 -3.56
N PHE A 63 -15.21 10.98 -4.13
CA PHE A 63 -16.24 11.77 -4.81
C PHE A 63 -17.63 11.39 -4.30
N GLU A 64 -18.54 12.36 -4.30
CA GLU A 64 -19.97 12.17 -4.08
C GLU A 64 -20.74 12.55 -5.35
N ASP A 65 -21.78 11.78 -5.66
CA ASP A 65 -22.68 12.09 -6.77
C ASP A 65 -23.72 13.13 -6.32
N ALA A 66 -23.48 14.40 -6.65
CA ALA A 66 -24.42 15.49 -6.43
C ALA A 66 -25.41 15.59 -7.60
N LYS A 67 -26.71 15.66 -7.30
CA LYS A 67 -27.74 15.92 -8.33
C LYS A 67 -27.78 17.41 -8.65
N SER A 68 -27.35 17.78 -9.85
CA SER A 68 -27.52 19.13 -10.39
C SER A 68 -28.62 19.10 -11.46
N GLY A 69 -29.88 19.26 -11.06
CA GLY A 69 -31.02 19.24 -11.98
C GLY A 69 -31.30 17.84 -12.56
N LYS A 70 -31.27 17.68 -13.90
CA LYS A 70 -31.51 16.40 -14.61
C LYS A 70 -30.26 15.52 -14.75
N GLU A 71 -29.09 16.01 -14.35
CA GLU A 71 -27.82 15.30 -14.49
C GLU A 71 -27.16 15.10 -13.12
N THR A 72 -26.55 13.93 -12.94
CA THR A 72 -25.68 13.62 -11.79
C THR A 72 -24.27 14.12 -12.10
N ARG A 73 -23.76 15.05 -11.28
CA ARG A 73 -22.38 15.53 -11.34
C ARG A 73 -21.60 14.90 -10.20
N ARG A 74 -20.40 14.38 -10.49
CA ARG A 74 -19.46 13.95 -9.46
C ARG A 74 -18.77 15.17 -8.87
N GLU A 75 -18.95 15.39 -7.59
CA GLU A 75 -18.25 16.43 -6.82
C GLU A 75 -17.21 15.76 -5.92
N LEU A 76 -16.01 16.34 -5.85
CA LEU A 76 -14.95 15.83 -4.99
C LEU A 76 -15.30 16.16 -3.53
N THR A 77 -15.20 15.18 -2.64
CA THR A 77 -15.47 15.36 -1.21
C THR A 77 -14.25 15.93 -0.49
N ALA A 78 -13.05 15.63 -1.00
CA ALA A 78 -11.79 16.17 -0.49
C ALA A 78 -10.82 16.40 -1.66
N ASP A 79 -10.24 17.59 -1.69
CA ASP A 79 -9.28 18.01 -2.72
C ASP A 79 -7.83 17.66 -2.35
N GLU A 80 -7.55 17.53 -1.05
CA GLU A 80 -6.23 17.28 -0.49
C GLU A 80 -6.15 15.88 0.15
N LEU A 81 -5.13 15.13 -0.25
CA LEU A 81 -4.80 13.81 0.29
C LEU A 81 -3.38 13.76 0.82
N THR A 82 -3.21 13.20 2.01
CA THR A 82 -1.89 12.86 2.55
C THR A 82 -1.66 11.36 2.35
N VAL A 83 -0.68 11.02 1.50
CA VAL A 83 -0.30 9.65 1.19
C VAL A 83 0.98 9.29 1.94
N SER A 84 0.93 8.23 2.73
CA SER A 84 2.11 7.68 3.43
C SER A 84 2.46 6.29 2.90
N VAL A 85 3.73 6.10 2.56
CA VAL A 85 4.29 4.82 2.17
C VAL A 85 5.34 4.44 3.19
N VAL A 86 5.09 3.35 3.91
CA VAL A 86 6.03 2.81 4.90
C VAL A 86 6.40 1.38 4.52
N LEU A 87 7.70 1.13 4.42
CA LEU A 87 8.29 -0.19 4.28
C LEU A 87 8.75 -0.67 5.67
N TRP A 88 8.12 -1.73 6.14
CA TRP A 88 8.44 -2.37 7.41
C TRP A 88 9.28 -3.62 7.18
N TYR A 89 10.35 -3.78 7.94
CA TYR A 89 11.00 -5.06 8.15
C TYR A 89 10.38 -5.72 9.37
N VAL A 90 9.72 -6.85 9.15
CA VAL A 90 9.03 -7.61 10.19
C VAL A 90 9.65 -9.01 10.22
N PRO A 91 10.61 -9.28 11.12
CA PRO A 91 11.39 -10.52 11.10
C PRO A 91 10.53 -11.78 11.30
N PHE A 92 9.41 -11.66 12.03
CA PHE A 92 8.53 -12.78 12.35
C PHE A 92 7.16 -12.71 11.66
N GLY A 93 6.94 -11.73 10.79
CA GLY A 93 5.66 -11.49 10.12
C GLY A 93 4.55 -10.93 11.02
N GLU A 94 4.80 -10.79 12.32
CA GLU A 94 3.90 -10.19 13.30
C GLU A 94 4.48 -8.88 13.83
N PHE A 95 3.62 -7.90 14.08
CA PHE A 95 3.98 -6.64 14.75
C PHE A 95 4.02 -6.89 16.26
N ASP A 96 5.12 -7.48 16.72
CA ASP A 96 5.34 -7.92 18.10
C ASP A 96 6.32 -7.01 18.87
N GLY A 97 6.65 -5.84 18.31
CA GLY A 97 7.56 -4.85 18.86
C GLY A 97 9.00 -4.95 18.34
N ASN A 98 9.30 -5.94 17.49
CA ASN A 98 10.60 -6.08 16.83
C ASN A 98 10.61 -5.55 15.38
N GLU A 99 9.53 -4.93 14.93
CA GLU A 99 9.45 -4.31 13.62
C GLU A 99 10.38 -3.10 13.49
N VAL A 100 10.97 -2.93 12.31
CA VAL A 100 11.85 -1.79 12.00
C VAL A 100 11.34 -1.10 10.74
N ALA A 101 11.09 0.20 10.81
CA ALA A 101 10.79 1.01 9.64
C ALA A 101 12.07 1.17 8.80
N PHE A 102 12.08 0.59 7.60
CA PHE A 102 13.21 0.65 6.68
C PHE A 102 13.16 1.86 5.76
N TYR A 103 11.95 2.27 5.39
CA TYR A 103 11.70 3.42 4.55
C TYR A 103 10.34 4.00 4.91
N GLU A 104 10.28 5.32 4.97
CA GLU A 104 9.04 6.06 5.17
C GLU A 104 9.08 7.30 4.29
N GLU A 105 8.00 7.51 3.56
CA GLU A 105 7.81 8.70 2.75
C GLU A 105 6.36 9.15 2.87
N GLU A 106 6.18 10.43 3.14
CA GLU A 106 4.88 11.08 3.17
C GLU A 106 4.83 12.15 2.09
N LYS A 107 3.77 12.13 1.29
CA LYS A 107 3.52 13.11 0.24
C LYS A 107 2.10 13.64 0.34
N LYS A 108 1.99 14.96 0.37
CA LYS A 108 0.71 15.66 0.24
C LYS A 108 0.40 15.88 -1.23
N LEU A 109 -0.79 15.48 -1.66
CA LEU A 109 -1.29 15.61 -3.02
C LEU A 109 -2.50 16.55 -2.98
N ASP A 110 -2.43 17.64 -3.75
CA ASP A 110 -3.53 18.58 -3.94
C ASP A 110 -3.95 18.57 -5.42
N LEU A 111 -5.17 18.12 -5.67
CA LEU A 111 -5.77 18.06 -7.00
C LEU A 111 -5.90 19.45 -7.65
N LYS A 112 -6.06 20.54 -6.90
CA LYS A 112 -6.27 21.87 -7.48
C LYS A 112 -5.00 22.46 -8.08
N THR A 113 -3.84 22.16 -7.50
CA THR A 113 -2.54 22.66 -7.98
C THR A 113 -1.86 21.75 -9.00
N GLU A 114 -2.03 20.43 -8.90
CA GLU A 114 -1.34 19.48 -9.80
C GLU A 114 -2.15 19.16 -11.08
N TRP A 115 -3.46 19.41 -11.10
CA TRP A 115 -4.33 19.09 -12.24
C TRP A 115 -4.75 20.35 -13.02
N ILE A 116 -3.94 20.73 -14.01
CA ILE A 116 -4.36 21.65 -15.07
C ILE A 116 -5.15 20.82 -16.09
N TRP A 117 -6.48 20.99 -16.13
CA TRP A 117 -7.28 20.54 -17.28
C TRP A 117 -6.73 21.22 -18.54
N ARG A 118 -6.11 20.45 -19.43
CA ARG A 118 -5.86 20.86 -20.82
C ARG A 118 -6.92 20.27 -21.72
#